data_AF-A0A2R7MC26-F1
#
_entry.id   AF-A0A2R7MC26-F1
#
_cell.length_a   1.000
_cell.length_b   1.000
_cell.length_c   1.000
_cell.angle_alpha   90.00
_cell.angle_beta   90.00
_cell.angle_gamma   90.00
#
_symmetry.space_group_name_H-M   'P 1'
#
loop_
_entity.id
_entity.type
_entity.pdbx_description
1 polymer ?
#
loop_
_entity_poly.entity_id
_entity_poly.type
_entity_poly.pdbx_seq_one_letter_code
_entity_poly.pdbx_strand_id
1 'polypeptide(L)'
;MTTIDINTLTPEQKLELLKSVSPEELKAATKVAEASKSEARAAYKETVKETVPEFISALLNVSQMLSDAKLAVFQGLSILLDMKSEVFDIKQGQQGHSFSDDQGNGITYGFRVVDGWDDTVNAGIDKIKEVIDSMAKDDNSAKLVTTINKLLK
;
A
#
# COMPACT_ATOMS: atom_id res chain seq x y z
N MET A 1 22.91 33.61 48.58
CA MET A 1 21.52 33.71 48.08
C MET A 1 20.90 32.34 48.24
N THR A 2 20.06 32.18 49.24
CA THR A 2 19.50 30.90 49.67
C THR A 2 18.26 30.60 48.85
N THR A 3 18.24 29.46 48.17
CA THR A 3 17.10 28.92 47.42
C THR A 3 15.94 28.67 48.37
N ILE A 4 14.81 29.34 48.14
CA ILE A 4 13.58 29.16 48.93
C ILE A 4 12.82 27.97 48.32
N ASP A 5 12.77 26.86 49.05
CA ASP A 5 11.95 25.69 48.70
C ASP A 5 10.45 25.99 48.91
N ILE A 6 9.68 25.91 47.83
CA ILE A 6 8.25 26.31 47.79
C ILE A 6 7.35 25.25 48.48
N ASN A 7 7.88 24.06 48.76
CA ASN A 7 7.15 22.92 49.33
C ASN A 7 7.10 22.88 50.87
N THR A 8 7.81 23.75 51.57
CA THR A 8 7.84 23.80 53.05
C THR A 8 7.01 24.93 53.67
N LEU A 9 6.31 25.73 52.86
CA LEU A 9 5.50 26.86 53.32
C LEU A 9 4.13 26.41 53.85
N THR A 10 3.74 26.93 55.02
CA THR A 10 2.42 26.71 55.64
C THR A 10 1.30 27.32 54.77
N PRO A 11 0.04 26.84 54.90
CA PRO A 11 -1.09 27.32 54.09
C PRO A 11 -1.31 28.83 54.16
N GLU A 12 -0.96 29.44 55.30
CA GLU A 12 -1.10 30.88 55.57
C GLU A 12 -0.06 31.72 54.81
N GLN A 13 1.20 31.25 54.73
CA GLN A 13 2.27 31.93 53.97
C GLN A 13 2.05 31.84 52.46
N LYS A 14 1.45 30.75 51.97
CA LYS A 14 1.03 30.61 50.57
C LYS A 14 -0.11 31.58 50.21
N LEU A 15 -1.00 31.86 51.16
CA LEU A 15 -2.11 32.81 51.01
C LEU A 15 -1.62 34.27 50.99
N GLU A 16 -0.62 34.62 51.79
CA GLU A 16 0.03 35.94 51.73
C GLU A 16 0.83 36.14 50.44
N LEU A 17 1.54 35.11 49.96
CA LEU A 17 2.21 35.14 48.65
C LEU A 17 1.20 35.32 47.51
N LEU A 18 0.07 34.60 47.52
CA LEU A 18 -1.01 34.76 46.54
C LEU A 18 -1.69 36.13 46.59
N LYS A 19 -1.75 36.78 47.76
CA LYS A 19 -2.23 38.17 47.88
C LYS A 19 -1.19 39.20 47.41
N SER A 20 0.09 38.86 47.45
CA SER A 20 1.19 39.72 46.98
C SER A 20 1.44 39.65 45.46
N VAL A 21 0.97 38.62 44.78
CA VAL A 21 1.03 38.51 43.31
C VAL A 21 -0.19 39.19 42.70
N SER A 22 0.03 40.34 42.07
CA SER A 22 -1.05 41.13 41.48
C SER A 22 -1.70 40.36 40.31
N PRO A 23 -3.04 40.42 40.13
CA PRO A 23 -3.73 39.77 39.00
C PRO A 23 -3.24 40.22 37.62
N GLU A 24 -2.50 41.33 37.54
CA GLU A 24 -1.84 41.81 36.32
C GLU A 24 -0.61 40.98 35.93
N GLU A 25 0.17 40.49 36.89
CA GLU A 25 1.37 39.68 36.65
C GLU A 25 1.00 38.27 36.18
N LEU A 26 -0.09 37.70 36.72
CA LEU A 26 -0.63 36.42 36.25
C LEU A 26 -1.18 36.50 34.82
N LYS A 27 -1.82 37.63 34.45
CA LYS A 27 -2.30 37.87 33.07
C LYS A 27 -1.15 38.13 32.09
N ALA A 28 -0.07 38.77 32.53
CA ALA A 28 1.12 38.95 31.72
C ALA A 28 1.83 37.61 31.49
N ALA A 29 1.99 36.78 32.52
CA ALA A 29 2.60 35.45 32.42
C ALA A 29 1.80 34.50 31.51
N THR A 30 0.47 34.51 31.57
CA THR A 30 -0.36 33.69 30.67
C THR A 30 -0.31 34.18 29.22
N LYS A 31 -0.31 35.51 28.98
CA LYS A 31 -0.16 36.06 27.63
C LYS A 31 1.20 35.72 27.01
N VAL A 32 2.28 35.73 27.78
CA VAL A 32 3.61 35.32 27.31
C VAL A 32 3.65 33.81 27.03
N ALA A 33 3.02 33.00 27.87
CA ALA A 33 2.89 31.56 27.66
C ALA A 33 2.00 31.21 26.45
N GLU A 34 0.95 31.99 26.17
CA GLU A 34 0.10 31.84 24.99
C GLU A 34 0.78 32.33 23.72
N ALA A 35 1.51 33.45 23.76
CA ALA A 35 2.29 33.97 22.64
C ALA A 35 3.41 33.00 22.23
N SER A 36 4.17 32.48 23.20
CA SER A 36 5.20 31.46 22.94
C SER A 36 4.63 30.15 22.38
N LYS A 37 3.45 29.71 22.85
CA LYS A 37 2.75 28.57 22.25
C LYS A 37 2.25 28.87 20.83
N SER A 38 1.81 30.09 20.57
CA SER A 38 1.38 30.52 19.23
C SER A 38 2.55 30.56 18.25
N GLU A 39 3.68 31.12 18.66
CA GLU A 39 4.92 31.14 17.88
C GLU A 39 5.45 29.72 17.62
N ALA A 40 5.45 28.85 18.63
CA ALA A 40 5.84 27.45 18.45
C ALA A 40 4.93 26.70 17.45
N ARG A 41 3.62 26.98 17.46
CA ARG A 41 2.67 26.41 16.49
C ARG A 41 2.90 26.97 15.08
N ALA A 42 3.22 28.25 14.95
CA ALA A 42 3.52 28.88 13.67
C ALA A 42 4.83 28.32 13.08
N ALA A 43 5.89 28.22 13.89
CA ALA A 43 7.16 27.62 13.50
C ALA A 43 6.98 26.16 13.07
N TYR A 44 6.25 25.36 13.86
CA TYR A 44 5.94 23.98 13.49
C TYR A 44 5.18 23.89 12.16
N LYS A 45 4.19 24.76 11.94
CA LYS A 45 3.41 24.76 10.70
C LYS A 45 4.25 25.13 9.48
N GLU A 46 5.21 26.05 9.62
CA GLU A 46 6.14 26.37 8.53
C GLU A 46 7.12 25.21 8.28
N THR A 47 7.67 24.59 9.33
CA THR A 47 8.49 23.38 9.19
C THR A 47 7.73 22.24 8.51
N VAL A 48 6.47 22.02 8.84
CA VAL A 48 5.63 21.01 8.16
C VAL A 48 5.44 21.37 6.69
N LYS A 49 5.21 22.64 6.37
CA LYS A 49 5.01 23.11 5.00
C LYS A 49 6.28 22.96 4.15
N GLU A 50 7.46 23.08 4.75
CA GLU A 50 8.75 22.87 4.07
C GLU A 50 9.10 21.37 3.93
N THR A 51 8.89 20.58 4.99
CA THR A 51 9.33 19.17 5.03
C THR A 51 8.40 18.20 4.31
N VAL A 52 7.08 18.42 4.33
CA VAL A 52 6.12 17.51 3.67
C VAL A 52 6.35 17.42 2.15
N PRO A 53 6.57 18.52 1.41
CA PRO A 53 6.92 18.46 -0.01
C PRO A 53 8.21 17.67 -0.30
N GLU A 54 9.22 17.77 0.57
CA GLU A 54 10.46 17.01 0.42
C GLU A 54 10.21 15.50 0.56
N PHE A 55 9.41 15.09 1.56
CA PHE A 55 9.03 13.69 1.74
C PHE A 55 8.20 13.16 0.57
N ILE A 56 7.25 13.94 0.08
CA ILE A 56 6.46 13.57 -1.11
C ILE A 56 7.37 13.42 -2.32
N SER A 57 8.31 14.34 -2.52
CA SER A 57 9.27 14.27 -3.64
C SER A 57 10.13 13.02 -3.56
N ALA A 58 10.61 12.64 -2.37
CA ALA A 58 11.35 11.40 -2.18
C ALA A 58 10.52 10.15 -2.55
N LEU A 59 9.25 10.10 -2.13
CA LEU A 59 8.35 9.00 -2.47
C LEU A 59 8.05 8.93 -3.98
N LEU A 60 7.83 10.08 -4.62
CA LEU A 60 7.61 10.15 -6.07
C LEU A 60 8.84 9.66 -6.85
N ASN A 61 10.05 10.04 -6.43
CA ASN A 61 11.28 9.58 -7.05
C ASN A 61 11.43 8.06 -6.96
N VAL A 62 11.17 7.47 -5.78
CA VAL A 62 11.20 6.00 -5.61
C VAL A 62 10.13 5.33 -6.48
N SER A 63 8.93 5.90 -6.53
CA SER A 63 7.85 5.39 -7.39
C SER A 63 8.25 5.40 -8.87
N GLN A 64 8.89 6.47 -9.33
CA GLN A 64 9.38 6.58 -10.71
C GLN A 64 10.47 5.54 -10.99
N MET A 65 11.46 5.41 -10.11
CA MET A 65 12.51 4.40 -10.24
C MET A 65 11.94 2.98 -10.31
N LEU A 66 10.91 2.69 -9.49
CA LEU A 66 10.23 1.40 -9.52
C LEU A 66 9.47 1.18 -10.83
N SER A 67 8.85 2.23 -11.38
CA SER A 67 8.18 2.17 -12.68
C SER A 67 9.17 1.85 -13.80
N ASP A 68 10.31 2.54 -13.82
CA ASP A 68 11.35 2.34 -14.83
C ASP A 68 11.98 0.94 -14.73
N ALA A 69 12.23 0.46 -13.51
CA ALA A 69 12.71 -0.89 -13.27
C ALA A 69 11.72 -1.95 -13.77
N LYS A 70 10.41 -1.78 -13.51
CA LYS A 70 9.36 -2.68 -14.02
C LYS A 70 9.31 -2.68 -15.54
N LEU A 71 9.46 -1.52 -16.19
CA LEU A 71 9.50 -1.40 -17.65
C LEU A 71 10.68 -2.19 -18.22
N ALA A 72 11.88 -2.01 -17.66
CA ALA A 72 13.08 -2.71 -18.12
C ALA A 72 12.95 -4.23 -17.99
N VAL A 73 12.40 -4.72 -16.86
CA VAL A 73 12.12 -6.15 -16.65
C VAL A 73 11.10 -6.66 -17.67
N PHE A 74 10.02 -5.92 -17.93
CA PHE A 74 9.00 -6.32 -18.89
C PHE A 74 9.55 -6.40 -20.32
N GLN A 75 10.39 -5.44 -20.72
CA GLN A 75 11.07 -5.47 -22.03
C GLN A 75 12.00 -6.67 -22.16
N GLY A 76 12.80 -6.96 -21.14
CA GLY A 76 13.68 -8.14 -21.14
C GLY A 76 12.90 -9.45 -21.23
N LEU A 77 11.78 -9.55 -20.51
CA LEU A 77 10.89 -10.70 -20.55
C LEU A 77 10.16 -10.87 -21.90
N SER A 78 9.82 -9.78 -22.57
CA SER A 78 9.26 -9.80 -23.93
C SER A 78 10.24 -10.41 -24.92
N ILE A 79 11.51 -10.00 -24.85
CA ILE A 79 12.57 -10.55 -25.72
C ILE A 79 12.73 -12.05 -25.48
N LEU A 80 12.75 -12.49 -24.22
CA LEU A 80 12.82 -13.92 -23.88
C LEU A 80 11.61 -14.70 -24.40
N LEU A 81 10.44 -14.09 -24.39
CA LEU A 81 9.21 -14.68 -24.92
C LEU A 81 9.27 -14.83 -26.44
N ASP A 82 9.75 -13.82 -27.16
CA ASP A 82 9.94 -13.86 -28.61
C ASP A 82 10.94 -14.95 -29.00
N MET A 83 12.08 -15.02 -28.31
CA MET A 83 13.08 -16.07 -28.50
C MET A 83 12.49 -17.47 -28.25
N LYS A 84 11.68 -17.62 -27.21
CA LYS A 84 11.00 -18.89 -26.91
C LYS A 84 10.03 -19.27 -28.03
N SER A 85 9.27 -18.32 -28.55
CA SER A 85 8.35 -18.58 -29.66
C SER A 85 9.08 -18.98 -30.94
N GLU A 86 10.22 -18.36 -31.24
CA GLU A 86 11.03 -18.71 -32.41
C GLU A 86 11.60 -20.14 -32.30
N VAL A 87 12.11 -20.51 -31.13
CA VAL A 87 12.73 -21.84 -30.92
C VAL A 87 11.68 -22.96 -30.91
N PHE A 88 10.51 -22.74 -30.32
CA PHE A 88 9.52 -23.79 -30.08
C PHE A 88 8.31 -23.73 -31.01
N ASP A 89 8.25 -22.77 -31.93
CA ASP A 89 7.17 -22.55 -32.90
C ASP A 89 5.77 -22.50 -32.24
N ILE A 90 5.72 -21.93 -31.03
CA ILE A 90 4.50 -21.87 -30.22
C ILE A 90 3.72 -20.62 -30.59
N LYS A 91 2.44 -20.80 -30.94
CA LYS A 91 1.49 -19.70 -31.14
C LYS A 91 1.33 -18.88 -29.85
N GLN A 92 1.64 -17.60 -29.98
CA GLN A 92 1.38 -16.58 -28.97
C GLN A 92 -0.13 -16.43 -28.75
N GLY A 93 -0.57 -16.56 -27.50
CA GLY A 93 -1.99 -16.46 -27.12
C GLY A 93 -2.25 -16.56 -25.61
N GLN A 94 -1.23 -16.85 -24.81
CA GLN A 94 -1.32 -16.85 -23.36
C GLN A 94 -1.25 -15.41 -22.83
N GLN A 95 -2.06 -15.12 -21.81
CA GLN A 95 -2.10 -13.80 -21.15
C GLN A 95 -1.05 -13.66 -20.04
N GLY A 96 -0.46 -14.77 -19.59
CA GLY A 96 0.55 -14.82 -18.55
C GLY A 96 1.64 -15.83 -18.87
N HIS A 97 2.87 -15.49 -18.48
CA HIS A 97 4.07 -16.26 -18.72
C HIS A 97 4.89 -16.36 -17.43
N SER A 98 5.44 -17.55 -17.20
CA SER A 98 6.34 -17.80 -16.08
C SER A 98 7.69 -18.26 -16.59
N PHE A 99 8.75 -17.68 -16.01
CA PHE A 99 10.14 -18.01 -16.27
C PHE A 99 10.80 -18.33 -14.92
N SER A 100 11.58 -19.39 -14.86
CA SER A 100 12.30 -19.80 -13.66
C SER A 100 13.75 -20.15 -14.00
N ASP A 101 14.65 -19.95 -13.04
CA ASP A 101 16.04 -20.39 -13.14
C ASP A 101 16.30 -21.66 -12.31
N ASP A 102 17.49 -22.23 -12.49
CA ASP A 102 17.93 -23.43 -11.76
C ASP A 102 18.22 -23.18 -10.28
N GLN A 103 18.24 -21.90 -9.85
CA GLN A 103 18.49 -21.49 -8.47
C GLN A 103 17.19 -21.32 -7.66
N GLY A 104 16.03 -21.51 -8.29
CA GLY A 104 14.71 -21.42 -7.66
C GLY A 104 14.10 -20.03 -7.71
N ASN A 105 14.67 -19.09 -8.46
CA ASN A 105 14.04 -17.80 -8.70
C ASN A 105 13.00 -17.95 -9.81
N GLY A 106 11.79 -17.44 -9.58
CA GLY A 106 10.69 -17.47 -10.54
C GLY A 106 10.13 -16.07 -10.74
N ILE A 107 9.91 -15.69 -11.99
CA ILE A 107 9.21 -14.47 -12.37
C ILE A 107 8.01 -14.82 -13.24
N THR A 108 6.84 -14.32 -12.83
CA THR A 108 5.61 -14.45 -13.59
C THR A 108 5.14 -13.06 -13.97
N TYR A 109 4.86 -12.87 -15.26
CA TYR A 109 4.31 -11.61 -15.77
C TYR A 109 3.15 -11.91 -16.72
N GLY A 110 2.27 -10.94 -16.87
CA GLY A 110 1.12 -11.07 -17.75
C GLY A 110 0.37 -9.77 -17.86
N PHE A 111 -0.67 -9.76 -18.68
CA PHE A 111 -1.56 -8.63 -18.81
C PHE A 111 -2.53 -8.60 -17.63
N ARG A 112 -2.77 -7.40 -17.09
CA ARG A 112 -3.84 -7.20 -16.12
C ARG A 112 -5.17 -7.24 -16.87
N VAL A 113 -5.75 -8.42 -16.99
CA VAL A 113 -7.14 -8.59 -17.42
C VAL A 113 -8.01 -8.19 -16.24
N VAL A 114 -8.66 -7.04 -16.33
CA VAL A 114 -9.79 -6.73 -15.45
C VAL A 114 -10.92 -7.58 -15.99
N ASP A 115 -11.04 -8.81 -15.49
CA ASP A 115 -12.23 -9.61 -15.77
C ASP A 115 -13.41 -8.81 -15.25
N GLY A 116 -14.27 -8.35 -16.16
CA GLY A 116 -15.59 -7.84 -15.84
C GLY A 116 -16.44 -9.01 -15.33
N TRP A 117 -16.05 -9.55 -14.18
CA TRP A 117 -16.72 -10.65 -13.51
C TRP A 117 -18.06 -10.12 -13.02
N ASP A 118 -19.04 -10.19 -13.91
CA ASP A 118 -20.44 -10.03 -13.59
C ASP A 118 -20.94 -11.33 -12.94
N ASP A 119 -21.88 -11.22 -11.99
CA ASP A 119 -22.40 -12.35 -11.21
C ASP A 119 -23.04 -13.44 -12.10
N THR A 120 -23.29 -13.14 -13.38
CA THR A 120 -23.79 -14.04 -14.42
C THR A 120 -22.72 -14.99 -15.01
N VAL A 121 -21.43 -14.74 -14.82
CA VAL A 121 -20.34 -15.59 -15.36
C VAL A 121 -20.39 -17.00 -14.76
N ASN A 122 -20.66 -17.11 -13.46
CA ASN A 122 -20.87 -18.41 -12.81
C ASN A 122 -22.08 -19.16 -13.40
N ALA A 123 -23.18 -18.45 -13.67
CA ALA A 123 -24.36 -19.04 -14.30
C ALA A 123 -24.10 -19.49 -15.75
N GLY A 124 -23.21 -18.79 -16.47
CA GLY A 124 -22.74 -19.20 -17.80
C GLY A 124 -21.84 -20.44 -17.76
N ILE A 125 -20.89 -20.48 -16.83
CA ILE A 125 -20.00 -21.64 -16.61
C ILE A 125 -20.81 -22.89 -16.25
N ASP A 126 -21.82 -22.75 -15.38
CA ASP A 126 -22.66 -23.87 -14.97
C ASP A 126 -23.52 -24.42 -16.11
N LYS A 127 -24.06 -23.55 -16.98
CA LYS A 127 -24.73 -23.98 -18.22
C LYS A 127 -23.80 -24.73 -19.17
N ILE A 128 -22.55 -24.29 -19.32
CA ILE A 128 -21.58 -24.96 -20.18
C ILE A 128 -21.23 -26.34 -19.59
N LYS A 129 -21.02 -26.45 -18.28
CA LYS A 129 -20.79 -27.73 -17.61
C LYS A 129 -21.96 -28.69 -17.79
N GLU A 130 -23.19 -28.21 -17.64
CA GLU A 130 -24.41 -29.01 -17.87
C GLU A 130 -24.47 -29.56 -19.30
N VAL A 131 -24.12 -28.74 -20.30
CA VAL A 131 -24.06 -29.20 -21.70
C VAL A 131 -22.94 -30.22 -21.90
N ILE A 132 -21.74 -29.98 -21.36
CA ILE A 132 -20.60 -30.92 -21.50
C ILE A 132 -20.92 -32.26 -20.82
N ASP A 133 -21.54 -32.23 -19.64
CA ASP A 133 -21.99 -33.43 -18.93
C ASP A 133 -23.06 -34.18 -19.73
N SER A 134 -23.98 -33.47 -20.41
CA SER A 134 -25.00 -34.08 -21.29
C SER A 134 -24.43 -34.75 -22.54
N MET A 135 -23.19 -34.42 -22.93
CA MET A 135 -22.51 -35.03 -24.08
C MET A 135 -21.85 -36.38 -23.74
N ALA A 136 -21.79 -36.76 -22.46
CA ALA A 136 -21.32 -38.08 -22.05
C ALA A 136 -22.37 -39.14 -22.44
N LYS A 137 -21.97 -40.08 -23.32
CA LYS A 137 -22.83 -41.15 -23.85
C LYS A 137 -22.58 -42.51 -23.20
N ASP A 138 -21.44 -42.66 -22.54
CA ASP A 138 -20.97 -43.90 -21.90
C ASP A 138 -20.03 -43.60 -20.71
N ASP A 139 -19.75 -44.61 -19.89
CA ASP A 139 -18.91 -44.47 -18.68
C ASP A 139 -17.48 -43.97 -18.98
N ASN A 140 -16.94 -44.21 -20.18
CA ASN A 140 -15.62 -43.73 -20.56
C ASN A 140 -15.66 -42.24 -20.92
N SER A 141 -16.70 -41.80 -21.62
CA SER A 141 -16.94 -40.39 -21.94
C SER A 141 -17.26 -39.56 -20.68
N ALA A 142 -17.94 -40.12 -19.68
CA ALA A 142 -18.17 -39.47 -18.39
C ALA A 142 -16.85 -39.24 -17.61
N LYS A 143 -15.95 -40.24 -17.63
CA LYS A 143 -14.60 -40.10 -17.05
C LYS A 143 -13.76 -39.05 -17.79
N LEU A 144 -13.88 -38.99 -19.11
CA LEU A 144 -13.21 -37.99 -19.93
C LEU A 144 -13.71 -36.58 -19.62
N VAL A 145 -15.03 -36.37 -19.57
CA VAL A 145 -15.65 -35.09 -19.19
C VAL A 145 -15.22 -34.67 -17.79
N THR A 146 -15.22 -35.59 -16.83
CA THR A 146 -14.74 -35.34 -15.46
C THR A 146 -13.27 -34.91 -15.43
N THR A 147 -12.44 -35.48 -16.30
CA THR A 147 -11.01 -35.14 -16.41
C THR A 147 -10.83 -33.77 -17.04
N ILE A 148 -11.58 -33.45 -18.10
CA ILE A 148 -11.60 -32.12 -18.74
C ILE A 148 -12.04 -31.06 -17.73
N ASN A 149 -13.12 -31.29 -16.97
CA ASN A 149 -13.59 -30.37 -15.93
C ASN A 149 -12.56 -30.12 -14.81
N LYS A 150 -11.66 -31.07 -14.55
CA LYS A 150 -10.54 -30.89 -13.59
C LYS A 150 -9.39 -30.06 -14.16
N LEU A 151 -9.23 -30.06 -15.49
CA LEU A 151 -8.19 -29.31 -16.21
C LEU A 151 -8.61 -27.88 -16.58
N LEU A 152 -9.93 -27.60 -16.59
CA LEU A 152 -10.51 -26.27 -16.80
C LEU A 152 -10.54 -25.40 -15.52
N LYS A 153 -9.90 -25.86 -14.44
CA LYS A 153 -9.73 -25.09 -13.20
C LYS A 153 -8.55 -24.13 -13.29
#